data_AF-A0A840IGD4-F1
#
_entry.id   AF-A0A840IGD4-F1
#
_cell.length_a   1.000
_cell.length_b   1.000
_cell.length_c   1.000
_cell.angle_alpha   90.00
_cell.angle_beta   90.00
_cell.angle_gamma   90.00
#
_symmetry.space_group_name_H-M   'P 1'
#
loop_
_entity.id
_entity.type
_entity.pdbx_description
1 polymer ?
#
loop_
_entity_poly.entity_id
_entity_poly.type
_entity_poly.pdbx_seq_one_letter_code
_entity_poly.pdbx_strand_id
1 'polypeptide(L)'
;MPAATADDLVAIGTRLIDEVFQSWQAAQLLCHEAFHAWCDAAPAQRAGAHAAYRAALDREEAAAHDLQRVTQAARLSCDPVSRVRPLF
;
A
#
# COMPACT_ATOMS: atom_id res chain seq x y z
N MET A 1 -13.82 -13.17 -27.34
CA MET A 1 -14.07 -12.98 -25.90
C MET A 1 -14.82 -11.67 -25.72
N PRO A 2 -15.93 -11.61 -24.98
CA PRO A 2 -16.58 -10.33 -24.71
C PRO A 2 -15.61 -9.42 -23.94
N ALA A 3 -15.58 -8.14 -24.29
CA ALA A 3 -14.82 -7.13 -23.56
C ALA A 3 -15.43 -6.94 -22.16
N ALA A 4 -14.59 -6.74 -21.15
CA ALA A 4 -15.05 -6.43 -19.80
C ALA A 4 -15.94 -5.18 -19.82
N THR A 5 -17.06 -5.22 -19.09
CA THR A 5 -17.96 -4.08 -18.98
C THR A 5 -17.36 -3.01 -18.07
N ALA A 6 -17.90 -1.79 -18.10
CA ALA A 6 -17.49 -0.73 -17.18
C ALA A 6 -17.67 -1.15 -15.71
N ASP A 7 -18.75 -1.88 -15.39
CA ASP A 7 -19.03 -2.38 -14.04
C ASP A 7 -17.98 -3.41 -13.59
N ASP A 8 -17.53 -4.29 -14.50
CA ASP A 8 -16.46 -5.26 -14.20
C ASP A 8 -15.16 -4.54 -13.85
N LEU A 9 -14.81 -3.47 -14.58
CA LEU A 9 -13.60 -2.69 -14.32
C LEU A 9 -13.67 -1.95 -12.98
N VAL A 10 -14.83 -1.41 -12.61
CA VAL A 10 -15.05 -0.78 -11.30
C VAL A 10 -14.89 -1.82 -10.19
N ALA A 11 -15.50 -2.99 -10.32
CA ALA A 11 -15.41 -4.07 -9.33
C ALA A 11 -13.96 -4.56 -9.15
N ILE A 12 -13.21 -4.70 -10.23
CA ILE A 12 -11.77 -5.03 -10.19
C ILE A 12 -10.98 -3.93 -9.47
N GLY A 13 -11.26 -2.66 -9.79
CA GLY A 13 -10.59 -1.52 -9.15
C GLY A 13 -10.84 -1.47 -7.64
N THR A 14 -12.08 -1.70 -7.19
CA THR A 14 -12.42 -1.75 -5.76
C THR A 14 -11.67 -2.87 -5.04
N ARG A 15 -11.67 -4.09 -5.60
CA ARG A 15 -10.95 -5.23 -5.00
C ARG A 15 -9.45 -4.97 -4.90
N LEU A 16 -8.85 -4.36 -5.93
CA LEU A 16 -7.44 -4.01 -5.91
C LEU A 16 -7.11 -3.00 -4.80
N ILE A 17 -7.96 -1.98 -4.59
CA ILE A 17 -7.78 -1.02 -3.50
C ILE A 17 -7.85 -1.74 -2.14
N ASP A 18 -8.83 -2.61 -1.94
CA ASP A 18 -9.00 -3.36 -0.70
C ASP A 18 -7.80 -4.28 -0.42
N GLU A 19 -7.32 -5.00 -1.43
CA GLU A 19 -6.15 -5.89 -1.31
C GLU A 19 -4.89 -5.10 -0.95
N VAL A 20 -4.65 -3.97 -1.60
CA VAL A 20 -3.48 -3.12 -1.33
C VAL A 20 -3.59 -2.48 0.06
N PHE A 21 -4.80 -2.09 0.48
CA PHE A 21 -5.05 -1.59 1.83
C PHE A 21 -4.76 -2.66 2.90
N GLN A 22 -5.24 -3.88 2.70
CA GLN A 22 -4.97 -5.01 3.61
C GLN A 22 -3.47 -5.34 3.68
N SER A 23 -2.76 -5.29 2.55
CA SER A 23 -1.31 -5.49 2.48
C SER A 23 -0.55 -4.44 3.30
N TRP A 24 -0.92 -3.16 3.15
CA TRP A 24 -0.35 -2.08 3.96
C TRP A 24 -0.65 -2.26 5.45
N GLN A 25 -1.88 -2.59 5.83
CA GLN A 25 -2.26 -2.82 7.21
C GLN A 25 -1.46 -3.97 7.85
N ALA A 26 -1.26 -5.07 7.12
CA ALA A 26 -0.44 -6.18 7.58
C ALA A 26 1.04 -5.78 7.77
N ALA A 27 1.59 -5.00 6.83
CA ALA A 27 2.96 -4.50 6.94
C ALA A 27 3.13 -3.53 8.13
N GLN A 28 2.14 -2.66 8.38
CA GLN A 28 2.11 -1.76 9.53
C GLN A 28 2.12 -2.54 10.86
N LEU A 29 1.31 -3.60 10.97
CA LEU A 29 1.27 -4.44 12.16
C LEU A 29 2.62 -5.11 12.42
N LEU A 30 3.24 -5.69 11.39
CA LEU A 30 4.57 -6.31 11.50
C LEU A 30 5.66 -5.30 11.87
N CYS A 31 5.59 -4.08 11.34
CA CYS A 31 6.50 -2.99 11.71
C CYS A 31 6.37 -2.64 13.20
N HIS A 32 5.13 -2.51 13.67
CA HIS A 32 4.83 -2.24 15.08
C HIS A 32 5.34 -3.36 16.01
N GLU A 33 5.09 -4.63 15.66
CA GLU A 33 5.59 -5.79 16.42
C GLU A 33 7.12 -5.82 16.45
N ALA A 34 7.78 -5.57 15.31
CA ALA A 34 9.24 -5.56 15.24
C ALA A 34 9.85 -4.40 16.03
N PHE A 35 9.19 -3.25 16.08
CA PHE A 35 9.59 -2.13 16.93
C PHE A 35 9.55 -2.51 18.42
N HIS A 36 8.45 -3.09 18.88
CA HIS A 36 8.32 -3.57 20.26
C HIS A 36 9.36 -4.63 20.59
N ALA A 37 9.56 -5.61 19.70
CA ALA A 37 10.60 -6.62 19.88
C ALA A 37 12.00 -6.03 19.99
N TRP A 38 12.30 -4.94 19.26
CA TRP A 38 13.57 -4.23 19.39
C TRP A 38 13.70 -3.48 20.72
N CYS A 39 12.65 -2.82 21.18
CA CYS A 39 12.62 -2.16 22.50
C CYS A 39 12.87 -3.15 23.64
N ASP A 40 12.25 -4.33 23.57
CA ASP A 40 12.32 -5.36 24.61
C ASP A 40 13.57 -6.26 24.49
N ALA A 41 14.35 -6.14 23.41
CA ALA A 41 15.52 -6.98 23.17
C ALA A 41 16.64 -6.75 24.19
N ALA A 42 17.22 -7.86 24.65
CA ALA A 42 18.44 -7.87 25.44
C ALA A 42 19.62 -7.25 24.66
N PRO A 43 20.64 -6.67 25.33
CA PRO A 43 21.75 -5.99 24.65
C PRO A 43 22.44 -6.82 23.57
N ALA A 44 22.60 -8.13 23.79
CA ALA A 44 23.22 -9.05 22.82
C ALA A 44 22.38 -9.27 21.54
N GLN A 45 21.06 -9.07 21.61
CA GLN A 45 20.12 -9.29 20.50
C GLN A 45 19.69 -7.98 19.81
N ARG A 46 19.95 -6.84 20.44
CA ARG A 46 19.44 -5.53 20.04
C ARG A 46 19.80 -5.14 18.62
N ALA A 47 21.01 -5.46 18.15
CA ALA A 47 21.43 -5.18 16.78
C ALA A 47 20.60 -5.96 15.74
N GLY A 48 20.35 -7.24 16.00
CA GLY A 48 19.52 -8.08 15.12
C GLY A 48 18.06 -7.64 15.12
N ALA A 49 17.51 -7.33 16.30
CA ALA A 49 16.14 -6.84 16.42
C ALA A 49 15.95 -5.46 15.74
N HIS A 50 16.94 -4.57 15.84
CA HIS A 50 16.92 -3.29 15.11
C HIS A 50 16.94 -3.49 13.59
N ALA A 51 17.76 -4.42 13.09
CA ALA A 51 17.79 -4.74 11.66
C ALA A 51 16.46 -5.34 11.17
N ALA A 52 15.82 -6.19 11.99
CA ALA A 52 14.49 -6.73 11.68
C ALA A 52 13.42 -5.63 11.65
N TYR A 53 13.43 -4.72 12.61
CA TYR A 53 12.56 -3.54 12.63
C TYR A 53 12.75 -2.67 11.39
N ARG A 54 14.00 -2.34 11.02
CA ARG A 54 14.31 -1.58 9.80
C ARG A 54 13.75 -2.25 8.55
N ALA A 55 13.94 -3.56 8.40
CA ALA A 55 13.38 -4.30 7.28
C ALA A 55 11.84 -4.34 7.27
N ALA A 56 11.19 -4.32 8.44
CA ALA A 56 9.74 -4.24 8.53
C ALA A 56 9.23 -2.83 8.15
N LEU A 57 9.92 -1.78 8.59
CA LEU A 57 9.64 -0.40 8.23
C LEU A 57 9.77 -0.16 6.72
N ASP A 58 10.85 -0.65 6.10
CA ASP A 58 11.05 -0.50 4.65
C ASP A 58 9.90 -1.19 3.84
N ARG A 59 9.34 -2.29 4.36
CA ARG A 59 8.18 -2.98 3.74
C ARG A 59 6.87 -2.22 3.95
N GLU A 60 6.67 -1.64 5.14
CA GLU A 60 5.50 -0.78 5.42
C GLU A 60 5.51 0.43 4.49
N GLU A 61 6.65 1.12 4.35
CA GLU A 61 6.80 2.26 3.45
C GLU A 61 6.50 1.89 2.00
N ALA A 62 7.02 0.75 1.52
CA ALA A 62 6.72 0.24 0.19
C ALA A 62 5.21 0.01 -0.02
N ALA A 63 4.54 -0.64 0.95
CA ALA A 63 3.10 -0.89 0.87
C ALA A 63 2.27 0.40 0.94
N ALA A 64 2.71 1.39 1.73
CA ALA A 64 2.08 2.71 1.79
C ALA A 64 2.18 3.45 0.45
N HIS A 65 3.33 3.37 -0.22
CA HIS A 65 3.51 3.91 -1.56
C HIS A 65 2.62 3.22 -2.61
N ASP A 66 2.46 1.91 -2.52
CA ASP A 66 1.55 1.15 -3.39
C ASP A 66 0.09 1.62 -3.20
N LEU A 67 -0.35 1.73 -1.95
CA LEU A 67 -1.68 2.23 -1.61
C LEU A 67 -1.91 3.65 -2.12
N GLN A 68 -0.92 4.53 -1.96
CA GLN A 68 -0.97 5.90 -2.48
C GLN A 68 -1.14 5.91 -4.01
N ARG A 69 -0.35 5.11 -4.74
CA ARG A 69 -0.41 5.04 -6.20
C ARG A 69 -1.76 4.55 -6.69
N VAL A 70 -2.30 3.48 -6.10
CA VAL A 70 -3.60 2.92 -6.50
C VAL A 70 -4.73 3.88 -6.17
N THR A 71 -4.71 4.52 -4.99
CA THR A 71 -5.71 5.52 -4.61
C THR A 71 -5.67 6.74 -5.54
N GLN A 72 -4.48 7.19 -5.92
CA GLN A 72 -4.32 8.29 -6.87
C GLN A 72 -4.85 7.91 -8.27
N ALA A 73 -4.55 6.71 -8.76
CA ALA A 73 -5.05 6.21 -10.04
C ALA A 73 -6.59 6.12 -10.05
N ALA A 74 -7.19 5.66 -8.95
CA ALA A 74 -8.64 5.59 -8.79
C ALA A 74 -9.27 7.00 -8.83
N ARG A 75 -8.68 7.99 -8.15
CA ARG A 75 -9.14 9.38 -8.18
C ARG A 75 -9.10 9.97 -9.59
N LEU A 76 -7.99 9.81 -10.30
CA LEU A 76 -7.83 10.31 -11.67
C LEU A 76 -8.80 9.65 -12.66
N SER A 77 -9.20 8.41 -12.38
CA SER A 77 -10.17 7.67 -13.21
C SER A 77 -11.62 8.09 -12.96
N CYS A 78 -11.91 8.63 -11.76
CA CYS A 78 -13.24 9.08 -11.35
C CYS A 78 -13.50 10.57 -11.63
N ASP A 79 -12.46 11.34 -12.02
CA ASP A 79 -12.57 12.78 -12.28
C ASP A 79 -12.89 13.06 -13.77
N PRO A 80 -14.13 13.41 -14.14
CA PRO A 80 -14.51 13.66 -15.54
C PRO A 80 -13.86 14.91 -16.13
N VAL A 81 -13.31 15.81 -15.31
CA VAL A 81 -12.78 17.12 -15.72
C VAL A 81 -11.38 17.03 -16.35
N SER A 82 -10.63 15.94 -16.11
CA SER A 82 -9.24 15.81 -16.62
C SER A 82 -9.13 15.19 -18.03
N ARG A 83 -10.24 14.79 -18.67
CA ARG A 83 -10.24 14.30 -20.07
C ARG A 83 -10.33 15.40 -21.12
N VAL A 84 -10.54 16.66 -20.74
CA VAL A 84 -10.52 17.78 -21.68
C VAL A 84 -9.16 18.46 -21.60
N ARG A 85 -8.20 17.92 -22.37
CA ARG A 85 -7.06 18.71 -22.82
C ARG A 85 -7.60 19.62 -23.94
N PRO A 86 -7.72 20.96 -23.77
CA PRO A 86 -8.05 21.80 -24.90
C PRO A 86 -6.84 21.77 -25.83
N LEU A 87 -7.03 21.30 -27.05
CA LEU A 87 -6.14 21.60 -28.16
C LEU A 87 -6.42 23.05 -28.58
N PHE A 88 -5.87 24.02 -27.85
CA PHE A 88 -5.63 25.38 -28.34
C PHE A 88 -4.39 25.94 -27.64
#